data_AF-A0A4Y8MXJ7-F1
#
_entry.id   AF-A0A4Y8MXJ7-F1
#
_cell.length_a   1.000
_cell.length_b   1.000
_cell.length_c   1.000
_cell.angle_alpha   90.00
_cell.angle_beta   90.00
_cell.angle_gamma   90.00
#
_symmetry.space_group_name_H-M   'P 1'
#
loop_
_entity.id
_entity.type
_entity.pdbx_description
1 polymer ?
#
loop_
_entity_poly.entity_id
_entity_poly.type
_entity_poly.pdbx_seq_one_letter_code
_entity_poly.pdbx_strand_id
1 'polypeptide(L)'
;MSLYIHPPGEGPGVVYLEHWSIREFENGKRFFVGFSRESQDGRVSTEIVELDGAARRGRTASGRIYELVGLNGYNSDAEYVFGCVATIIGGGGAWRNVTAELIPDCGVRGSAVTEDLSLEAAAQFLGVSRTFVRSLIDDGKLPSRIDKTGGGRIRRIPTSALRVYREKMRVRQRAGLQQMMEASERAGLYDAEIEDLPKRQRHEGENE
;
A
#
# COMPACT_ATOMS: atom_id res chain seq x y z
N MET A 1 15.48 -5.55 8.32
CA MET A 1 14.30 -4.92 7.70
C MET A 1 14.69 -4.49 6.29
N SER A 2 14.27 -5.24 5.28
CA SER A 2 14.81 -5.09 3.92
C SER A 2 14.19 -3.90 3.21
N LEU A 3 14.92 -2.79 3.16
CA LEU A 3 14.76 -1.78 2.12
C LEU A 3 15.01 -2.48 0.78
N TYR A 4 13.96 -2.96 0.12
CA TYR A 4 14.07 -3.59 -1.21
C TYR A 4 14.33 -2.54 -2.29
N ILE A 5 15.48 -1.88 -2.18
CA ILE A 5 16.16 -1.28 -3.32
C ILE A 5 16.77 -2.47 -4.05
N HIS A 6 16.01 -3.10 -4.95
CA HIS A 6 16.60 -4.13 -5.79
C HIS A 6 17.68 -3.47 -6.65
N PRO A 7 18.92 -4.00 -6.67
CA PRO A 7 19.97 -3.59 -7.58
C PRO A 7 19.46 -3.54 -9.03
N PRO A 8 20.01 -2.67 -9.89
CA PRO A 8 19.67 -2.68 -11.31
C PRO A 8 19.83 -4.10 -11.88
N GLY A 9 18.76 -4.64 -12.48
CA GLY A 9 18.76 -5.98 -13.09
C GLY A 9 18.26 -7.14 -12.21
N GLU A 10 17.95 -6.94 -10.92
CA GLU A 10 17.45 -8.00 -10.04
C GLU A 10 15.92 -7.87 -9.77
N GLY A 11 15.14 -8.95 -9.89
CA GLY A 11 13.67 -8.92 -9.75
C GLY A 11 12.91 -8.64 -11.06
N PRO A 12 11.57 -8.52 -11.02
CA PRO A 12 10.76 -8.45 -12.23
C PRO A 12 11.02 -7.13 -12.99
N GLY A 13 11.17 -7.25 -14.32
CA GLY A 13 11.40 -6.10 -15.20
C GLY A 13 10.20 -5.17 -15.33
N VAL A 14 9.00 -5.68 -15.04
CA VAL A 14 7.74 -4.95 -14.97
C VAL A 14 7.19 -5.06 -13.55
N VAL A 15 6.70 -3.97 -12.98
CA VAL A 15 6.12 -3.90 -11.64
C VAL A 15 4.72 -3.29 -11.72
N TYR A 16 3.71 -4.01 -11.24
CA TYR A 16 2.34 -3.51 -11.15
C TYR A 16 2.10 -2.78 -9.84
N LEU A 17 1.83 -1.47 -9.91
CA LEU A 17 1.69 -0.60 -8.75
C LEU A 17 0.22 -0.16 -8.57
N GLU A 18 -0.38 -0.51 -7.43
CA GLU A 18 -1.69 -0.05 -6.99
C GLU A 18 -1.55 1.07 -5.95
N HIS A 19 -2.63 1.82 -5.68
CA HIS A 19 -2.65 2.88 -4.67
C HIS A 19 -1.44 3.80 -4.82
N TRP A 20 -1.19 4.18 -6.07
CA TRP A 20 0.05 4.80 -6.49
C TRP A 20 -0.06 6.31 -6.44
N SER A 21 1.08 6.96 -6.32
CA SER A 21 1.26 8.41 -6.42
C SER A 21 2.63 8.72 -7.01
N ILE A 22 2.76 9.89 -7.60
CA ILE A 22 4.03 10.42 -8.11
C ILE A 22 4.45 11.57 -7.19
N ARG A 23 5.62 11.41 -6.57
CA ARG A 23 6.22 12.40 -5.66
C ARG A 23 7.35 13.11 -6.36
N GLU A 24 7.32 14.44 -6.36
CA GLU A 24 8.37 15.30 -6.92
C GLU A 24 9.08 16.03 -5.78
N PHE A 25 10.40 15.99 -5.78
CA PHE A 25 11.25 16.75 -4.87
C PHE A 25 11.69 18.08 -5.49
N GLU A 26 12.15 19.02 -4.67
CA GLU A 26 12.64 20.33 -5.12
C GLU A 26 13.77 20.27 -6.16
N ASN A 27 14.56 19.20 -6.15
CA ASN A 27 15.59 18.93 -7.14
C ASN A 27 15.02 18.47 -8.51
N GLY A 28 13.69 18.45 -8.67
CA GLY A 28 12.98 18.03 -9.88
C GLY A 28 12.87 16.51 -10.05
N LYS A 29 13.48 15.72 -9.17
CA LYS A 29 13.43 14.25 -9.27
C LYS A 29 12.06 13.73 -8.87
N ARG A 30 11.58 12.75 -9.62
CA ARG A 30 10.26 12.15 -9.45
C ARG A 30 10.37 10.68 -9.13
N PHE A 31 9.49 10.19 -8.26
CA PHE A 31 9.47 8.80 -7.82
C PHE A 31 8.04 8.27 -7.76
N PHE A 32 7.85 7.00 -8.13
CA PHE A 32 6.60 6.29 -7.89
C PHE A 32 6.57 5.82 -6.44
N VAL A 33 5.43 6.00 -5.79
CA VAL A 33 5.15 5.49 -4.45
C VAL A 33 3.82 4.77 -4.50
N GLY A 34 3.77 3.51 -4.06
CA GLY A 34 2.53 2.75 -4.06
C GLY A 34 2.69 1.33 -3.52
N PHE A 35 1.69 0.50 -3.73
CA PHE A 35 1.65 -0.88 -3.27
C PHE A 35 1.88 -1.84 -4.43
N SER A 36 2.91 -2.68 -4.32
CA SER A 36 3.25 -3.68 -5.33
C SER A 36 2.26 -4.84 -5.29
N ARG A 37 1.63 -5.19 -6.42
CA ARG A 37 0.74 -6.37 -6.47
C ARG A 37 1.50 -7.68 -6.35
N GLU A 38 2.74 -7.72 -6.84
CA GLU A 38 3.55 -8.93 -6.95
C GLU A 38 4.16 -9.31 -5.60
N SER A 39 4.81 -8.34 -4.95
CA SER A 39 5.45 -8.53 -3.64
C SER A 39 4.53 -8.26 -2.46
N GLN A 40 3.34 -7.70 -2.70
CA GLN A 40 2.33 -7.38 -1.68
C GLN A 40 2.86 -6.47 -0.57
N ASP A 41 3.71 -5.50 -0.91
CA ASP A 41 4.35 -4.56 0.00
C ASP A 41 4.34 -3.12 -0.55
N GLY A 42 4.58 -2.17 0.36
CA GLY A 42 4.86 -0.78 0.04
C GLY A 42 6.16 -0.64 -0.74
N ARG A 43 6.14 0.18 -1.79
CA ARG A 43 7.29 0.35 -2.67
C ARG A 43 7.47 1.80 -3.09
N VAL A 44 8.74 2.20 -3.12
CA VAL A 44 9.22 3.46 -3.71
C VAL A 44 10.18 3.12 -4.82
N SER A 45 9.95 3.65 -6.02
CA SER A 45 10.82 3.38 -7.16
C SER A 45 12.15 4.14 -7.07
N THR A 46 13.10 3.81 -7.94
CA THR A 46 14.17 4.75 -8.31
C THR A 46 13.59 5.91 -9.13
N GLU A 47 14.42 6.92 -9.42
CA GLU A 47 14.03 8.10 -10.21
C GLU A 47 13.30 7.72 -11.50
N ILE A 48 12.18 8.38 -11.78
CA ILE A 48 11.41 8.22 -13.00
C ILE A 48 12.17 8.93 -14.11
N VAL A 49 12.59 8.17 -15.12
CA VAL A 49 13.28 8.71 -16.30
C VAL A 49 12.31 8.97 -17.45
N GLU A 50 11.24 8.18 -17.55
CA GLU A 50 10.19 8.35 -18.55
C GLU A 50 8.82 8.01 -17.96
N LEU A 51 7.81 8.76 -18.37
CA LEU A 51 6.43 8.53 -17.96
C LEU A 51 5.50 8.77 -19.15
N ASP A 52 4.76 7.73 -19.52
CA ASP A 52 3.57 7.82 -20.36
C ASP A 52 2.34 7.83 -19.45
N GLY A 53 1.81 9.04 -19.20
CA GLY A 53 0.64 9.23 -18.35
C GLY A 53 -0.64 8.62 -18.94
N ALA A 54 -0.76 8.56 -20.27
CA ALA A 54 -1.93 8.02 -20.94
C ALA A 54 -1.94 6.48 -20.90
N ALA A 55 -0.80 5.86 -21.14
CA ALA A 55 -0.63 4.40 -20.99
C ALA A 55 -0.46 3.97 -19.53
N ARG A 56 -0.38 4.92 -18.58
CA ARG A 56 -0.15 4.68 -17.15
C ARG A 56 1.11 3.82 -16.92
N ARG A 57 2.17 4.14 -17.64
CA ARG A 57 3.41 3.35 -17.65
C ARG A 57 4.61 4.26 -17.53
N GLY A 58 5.59 3.89 -16.71
CA GLY A 58 6.83 4.65 -16.58
C GLY A 58 8.08 3.78 -16.50
N ARG A 59 9.21 4.32 -16.94
CA ARG A 59 10.53 3.71 -16.81
C ARG A 59 11.32 4.45 -15.74
N THR A 60 12.11 3.71 -14.98
CA THR A 60 12.90 4.25 -13.87
C THR A 60 14.39 4.05 -14.11
N ALA A 61 15.24 4.78 -13.37
CA ALA A 61 16.70 4.73 -13.49
C ALA A 61 17.29 3.32 -13.28
N SER A 62 16.61 2.46 -12.53
CA SER A 62 16.98 1.04 -12.40
C SER A 62 16.70 0.19 -13.65
N GLY A 63 16.09 0.75 -14.69
CA GLY A 63 15.66 0.05 -15.91
C GLY A 63 14.28 -0.60 -15.79
N ARG A 64 13.67 -0.62 -14.60
CA ARG A 64 12.34 -1.23 -14.38
C ARG A 64 11.23 -0.40 -14.99
N ILE A 65 10.21 -1.10 -15.45
CA ILE A 65 8.97 -0.58 -15.98
C ILE A 65 7.91 -0.68 -14.89
N TYR A 66 7.23 0.42 -14.59
CA TYR A 66 6.11 0.46 -13.66
C TYR A 66 4.82 0.62 -14.46
N GLU A 67 3.86 -0.26 -14.22
CA GLU A 67 2.50 -0.13 -14.73
C GLU A 67 1.58 0.28 -13.59
N LEU A 68 0.98 1.47 -13.71
CA LEU A 68 0.15 2.10 -12.70
C LEU A 68 -1.28 1.60 -12.87
N VAL A 69 -1.68 0.68 -12.00
CA VAL A 69 -2.94 -0.05 -12.10
C VAL A 69 -3.88 0.32 -10.96
N GLY A 70 -5.18 0.20 -11.22
CA GLY A 70 -6.20 0.52 -10.23
C GLY A 70 -6.26 2.01 -9.87
N LEU A 71 -6.76 2.28 -8.66
CA LEU A 71 -6.92 3.64 -8.14
C LEU A 71 -5.57 4.19 -7.67
N ASN A 72 -5.29 5.45 -8.01
CA ASN A 72 -4.26 6.22 -7.32
C ASN A 72 -4.68 6.48 -5.86
N GLY A 73 -3.72 6.84 -5.01
CA GLY A 73 -4.03 7.34 -3.68
C GLY A 73 -3.14 6.79 -2.57
N TYR A 74 -3.64 6.89 -1.34
CA TYR A 74 -2.90 6.57 -0.13
C TYR A 74 -2.86 5.06 0.13
N ASN A 75 -1.68 4.55 0.49
CA ASN A 75 -1.51 3.22 1.07
C ASN A 75 -0.53 3.30 2.24
N SER A 76 -0.93 2.83 3.43
CA SER A 76 -0.14 3.01 4.65
C SER A 76 1.24 2.35 4.62
N ASP A 77 1.40 1.25 3.91
CA ASP A 77 2.69 0.57 3.77
C ASP A 77 3.60 1.33 2.80
N ALA A 78 3.04 1.80 1.67
CA ALA A 78 3.76 2.65 0.72
C ALA A 78 4.25 3.95 1.35
N GLU A 79 3.40 4.60 2.16
CA GLU A 79 3.75 5.84 2.86
C GLU A 79 4.76 5.61 3.97
N TYR A 80 4.70 4.47 4.65
CA TYR A 80 5.72 4.09 5.61
C TYR A 80 7.08 3.95 4.93
N VAL A 81 7.15 3.16 3.84
CA VAL A 81 8.39 2.98 3.08
C VAL A 81 8.91 4.30 2.56
N PHE A 82 8.02 5.14 2.01
CA PHE A 82 8.38 6.49 1.57
C PHE A 82 8.90 7.37 2.70
N GLY A 83 8.26 7.39 3.86
CA GLY A 83 8.73 8.12 5.04
C GLY A 83 10.13 7.68 5.49
N CYS A 84 10.47 6.40 5.36
CA CYS A 84 11.82 5.90 5.66
C CYS A 84 12.89 6.36 4.66
N VAL A 85 12.54 6.51 3.37
CA VAL A 85 13.54 6.80 2.31
C VAL A 85 13.53 8.23 1.81
N ALA A 86 12.49 9.02 2.09
CA ALA A 86 12.28 10.34 1.50
C ALA A 86 13.48 11.27 1.71
N THR A 87 14.06 11.29 2.90
CA THR A 87 15.25 12.10 3.21
C THR A 87 16.46 11.70 2.37
N ILE A 88 16.64 10.41 2.08
CA ILE A 88 17.78 9.89 1.32
C ILE A 88 17.60 10.22 -0.17
N ILE A 89 16.45 9.88 -0.75
CA ILE A 89 16.21 10.09 -2.18
C ILE A 89 16.01 11.57 -2.55
N GLY A 90 15.53 12.37 -1.60
CA GLY A 90 15.35 13.81 -1.73
C GLY A 90 16.57 14.64 -1.36
N GLY A 91 17.63 14.02 -0.79
CA GLY A 91 18.77 14.76 -0.25
C GLY A 91 18.40 15.76 0.84
N GLY A 92 17.33 15.48 1.61
CA GLY A 92 16.76 16.38 2.62
C GLY A 92 15.82 17.47 2.08
N GLY A 93 15.60 17.56 0.77
CA GLY A 93 14.68 18.53 0.16
C GLY A 93 13.20 18.22 0.43
N ALA A 94 12.36 19.25 0.34
CA ALA A 94 10.91 19.08 0.42
C ALA A 94 10.37 18.35 -0.82
N TRP A 95 9.18 17.75 -0.68
CA TRP A 95 8.49 17.07 -1.77
C TRP A 95 7.01 17.45 -1.82
N ARG A 96 6.42 17.26 -3.01
CA ARG A 96 4.98 17.42 -3.25
C ARG A 96 4.42 16.27 -4.09
N ASN A 97 3.11 16.05 -4.00
CA ASN A 97 2.42 15.08 -4.83
C ASN A 97 1.99 15.74 -6.15
N VAL A 98 2.55 15.28 -7.27
CA VAL A 98 2.28 15.81 -8.62
C VAL A 98 1.41 14.89 -9.46
N THR A 99 0.77 13.89 -8.83
CA THR A 99 -0.01 12.85 -9.54
C THR A 99 -1.08 13.46 -10.44
N ALA A 100 -1.85 14.42 -9.92
CA ALA A 100 -2.92 15.06 -10.68
C ALA A 100 -2.41 16.00 -11.79
N GLU A 101 -1.20 16.55 -11.63
CA GLU A 101 -0.56 17.38 -12.66
C GLU A 101 -0.10 16.52 -13.85
N LEU A 102 0.46 15.33 -13.56
CA LEU A 102 1.01 14.43 -14.58
C LEU A 102 -0.03 13.48 -15.19
N ILE A 103 -1.03 13.08 -14.41
CA ILE A 103 -2.09 12.16 -14.82
C ILE A 103 -3.43 12.71 -14.30
N PRO A 104 -4.05 13.70 -14.98
CA PRO A 104 -5.27 14.34 -14.50
C PRO A 104 -6.48 13.38 -14.38
N ASP A 105 -6.51 12.33 -15.20
CA ASP A 105 -7.52 11.27 -15.16
C ASP A 105 -7.20 10.16 -14.15
N CYS A 106 -6.21 10.36 -13.28
CA CYS A 106 -5.80 9.38 -12.27
C CYS A 106 -6.97 8.90 -11.39
N GLY A 107 -7.97 9.75 -11.16
CA GLY A 107 -9.20 9.43 -10.42
C GLY A 107 -10.37 8.93 -11.29
N VAL A 108 -10.22 8.87 -12.61
CA VAL A 108 -11.33 8.61 -13.55
C VAL A 108 -11.05 7.36 -14.40
N ARG A 109 -11.42 6.19 -13.86
CA ARG A 109 -12.04 5.00 -14.50
C ARG A 109 -11.77 3.77 -13.61
N GLY A 110 -12.76 3.00 -13.17
CA GLY A 110 -14.18 3.02 -13.48
C GLY A 110 -15.00 3.91 -12.56
N SER A 111 -16.14 4.36 -13.09
CA SER A 111 -17.37 4.48 -12.31
C SER A 111 -17.33 3.47 -11.17
N ALA A 112 -17.63 3.92 -9.96
CA ALA A 112 -18.00 3.04 -8.88
C ALA A 112 -19.20 2.22 -9.38
N VAL A 113 -18.94 1.13 -10.08
CA VAL A 113 -19.83 0.01 -10.06
C VAL A 113 -19.79 -0.36 -8.60
N THR A 114 -20.83 0.06 -7.87
CA THR A 114 -21.23 -0.56 -6.62
C THR A 114 -21.56 -2.00 -6.98
N GLU A 115 -20.52 -2.79 -7.26
CA GLU A 115 -20.65 -4.22 -7.45
C GLU A 115 -21.01 -4.75 -6.08
N ASP A 116 -22.22 -5.25 -6.05
CA ASP A 116 -22.80 -5.89 -4.91
C ASP A 116 -22.28 -7.35 -4.93
N LEU A 117 -21.27 -7.61 -4.07
CA LEU A 117 -20.59 -8.89 -4.01
C LEU A 117 -21.46 -9.94 -3.32
N SER A 118 -21.32 -11.19 -3.75
CA SER A 118 -21.90 -12.33 -3.01
C SER A 118 -21.20 -12.47 -1.65
N LEU A 119 -21.84 -13.18 -0.72
CA LEU A 119 -21.26 -13.47 0.59
C LEU A 119 -19.90 -14.18 0.50
N GLU A 120 -19.72 -15.01 -0.51
CA GLU A 120 -18.49 -15.78 -0.75
C GLU A 120 -17.38 -14.91 -1.33
N ALA A 121 -17.71 -14.09 -2.34
CA ALA A 121 -16.76 -13.12 -2.89
C ALA A 121 -16.33 -12.09 -1.83
N ALA A 122 -17.24 -11.68 -0.95
CA ALA A 122 -16.92 -10.80 0.17
C ALA A 122 -15.98 -11.45 1.21
N ALA A 123 -16.16 -12.74 1.48
CA ALA A 123 -15.28 -13.50 2.38
C ALA A 123 -13.86 -13.57 1.82
N GLN A 124 -13.72 -13.88 0.53
CA GLN A 124 -12.45 -13.85 -0.18
C GLN A 124 -11.82 -12.45 -0.18
N PHE A 125 -12.64 -11.41 -0.41
CA PHE A 125 -12.17 -10.02 -0.42
C PHE A 125 -11.61 -9.55 0.94
N LEU A 126 -12.23 -9.96 2.03
CA LEU A 126 -11.78 -9.65 3.40
C LEU A 126 -10.70 -10.61 3.91
N GLY A 127 -10.46 -11.74 3.24
CA GLY A 127 -9.53 -12.77 3.68
C GLY A 127 -10.01 -13.52 4.92
N VAL A 128 -11.32 -13.73 5.06
CA VAL A 128 -11.96 -14.33 6.24
C VAL A 128 -12.92 -15.44 5.84
N SER A 129 -13.44 -16.19 6.82
CA SER A 129 -14.44 -17.23 6.54
C SER A 129 -15.79 -16.63 6.15
N ARG A 130 -16.55 -17.36 5.32
CA ARG A 130 -17.94 -17.00 4.97
C ARG A 130 -18.83 -16.84 6.20
N THR A 131 -18.64 -17.69 7.20
CA THR A 131 -19.37 -17.64 8.48
C THR A 131 -19.11 -16.35 9.23
N PHE A 132 -17.88 -15.85 9.20
CA PHE A 132 -17.53 -14.56 9.81
C PHE A 132 -18.18 -13.40 9.06
N VAL A 133 -18.20 -13.39 7.72
CA VAL A 133 -18.93 -12.35 6.98
C VAL A 133 -20.42 -12.38 7.32
N ARG A 134 -21.01 -13.57 7.49
CA ARG A 134 -22.39 -13.70 7.95
C ARG A 134 -22.59 -13.08 9.34
N SER A 135 -21.74 -13.39 10.31
CA SER A 135 -21.84 -12.80 11.65
C SER A 135 -21.68 -11.28 11.62
N LEU A 136 -20.85 -10.73 10.73
CA LEU A 136 -20.73 -9.27 10.58
C LEU A 136 -22.01 -8.61 10.05
N ILE A 137 -22.77 -9.31 9.21
CA ILE A 137 -24.08 -8.83 8.75
C ILE A 137 -25.10 -8.93 9.88
N ASP A 138 -25.12 -10.06 10.59
CA ASP A 138 -26.06 -10.30 11.70
C ASP A 138 -25.81 -9.31 12.85
N ASP A 139 -24.54 -8.95 13.11
CA ASP A 139 -24.12 -7.91 14.05
C ASP A 139 -24.39 -6.46 13.56
N GLY A 140 -24.89 -6.29 12.34
CA GLY A 140 -25.12 -4.97 11.73
C GLY A 140 -23.84 -4.20 11.36
N LYS A 141 -22.67 -4.84 11.37
CA LYS A 141 -21.38 -4.23 11.03
C LYS A 141 -21.14 -4.11 9.53
N LEU A 142 -21.81 -4.92 8.73
CA LEU A 142 -21.82 -4.84 7.27
C LEU A 142 -23.25 -4.75 6.73
N PRO A 143 -23.54 -3.79 5.83
CA PRO A 143 -24.84 -3.72 5.17
C PRO A 143 -24.99 -4.89 4.19
N SER A 144 -26.20 -5.46 4.08
CA SER A 144 -26.52 -6.43 3.05
C SER A 144 -27.86 -6.12 2.39
N ARG A 145 -27.94 -6.35 1.08
CA ARG A 145 -29.17 -6.34 0.30
C ARG A 145 -29.55 -7.77 -0.05
N ILE A 146 -30.86 -8.01 -0.18
CA ILE A 146 -31.37 -9.31 -0.61
C ILE A 146 -31.89 -9.15 -2.02
N ASP A 147 -31.19 -9.75 -2.97
CA ASP A 147 -31.64 -9.79 -4.36
C ASP A 147 -32.42 -11.07 -4.61
N LYS A 148 -33.57 -10.92 -5.29
CA LYS A 148 -34.41 -12.02 -5.75
C LYS A 148 -34.09 -12.27 -7.23
N THR A 149 -33.04 -13.03 -7.51
CA THR A 149 -32.71 -13.45 -8.88
C THR A 149 -32.99 -14.94 -9.02
N GLY A 150 -33.82 -15.34 -9.99
CA GLY A 150 -34.01 -16.75 -10.37
C GLY A 150 -34.47 -17.68 -9.24
N GLY A 151 -35.48 -17.30 -8.46
CA GLY A 151 -36.11 -18.16 -7.44
C GLY A 151 -35.38 -18.27 -6.09
N GLY A 152 -34.16 -17.74 -5.96
CA GLY A 152 -33.37 -17.73 -4.72
C GLY A 152 -33.23 -16.34 -4.08
N ARG A 153 -33.01 -16.31 -2.75
CA ARG A 153 -32.63 -15.09 -2.01
C ARG A 153 -31.11 -15.06 -1.86
N ILE A 154 -30.42 -14.25 -2.67
CA ILE A 154 -28.96 -14.10 -2.59
C ILE A 154 -28.65 -12.81 -1.83
N ARG A 155 -27.83 -12.92 -0.77
CA ARG A 155 -27.32 -11.76 -0.05
C ARG A 155 -26.19 -11.11 -0.83
N ARG A 156 -26.28 -9.80 -0.95
CA ARG A 156 -25.39 -8.94 -1.70
C ARG A 156 -24.81 -7.87 -0.80
N ILE A 157 -23.52 -7.60 -0.93
CA ILE A 157 -22.80 -6.70 -0.03
C ILE A 157 -22.09 -5.66 -0.89
N PRO A 158 -22.36 -4.35 -0.66
CA PRO A 158 -21.70 -3.30 -1.41
C PRO A 158 -20.18 -3.36 -1.26
N THR A 159 -19.44 -3.39 -2.37
CA THR A 159 -17.97 -3.38 -2.36
C THR A 159 -17.40 -2.18 -1.60
N SER A 160 -18.08 -1.01 -1.65
CA SER A 160 -17.69 0.18 -0.88
C SER A 160 -17.69 -0.07 0.64
N ALA A 161 -18.72 -0.74 1.15
CA ALA A 161 -18.81 -1.08 2.57
C ALA A 161 -17.73 -2.08 2.99
N LEU A 162 -17.41 -3.06 2.12
CA LEU A 162 -16.33 -4.01 2.36
C LEU A 162 -14.95 -3.35 2.40
N ARG A 163 -14.68 -2.38 1.51
CA ARG A 163 -13.44 -1.57 1.54
C ARG A 163 -13.28 -0.82 2.85
N VAL A 164 -14.34 -0.12 3.28
CA VAL A 164 -14.34 0.62 4.56
C VAL A 164 -14.10 -0.33 5.73
N TYR A 165 -14.73 -1.51 5.73
CA TYR A 165 -14.57 -2.48 6.81
C TYR A 165 -13.16 -3.09 6.84
N ARG A 166 -12.58 -3.42 5.68
CA ARG A 166 -11.20 -3.94 5.58
C ARG A 166 -10.17 -2.97 6.16
N GLU A 167 -10.36 -1.67 5.92
CA GLU A 167 -9.47 -0.66 6.47
C GLU A 167 -9.58 -0.59 8.00
N LYS A 168 -10.80 -0.64 8.55
CA LYS A 168 -11.00 -0.74 10.00
C LYS A 168 -10.36 -2.00 10.59
N MET A 169 -10.45 -3.14 9.89
CA MET A 169 -9.79 -4.38 10.32
C MET A 169 -8.28 -4.23 10.37
N ARG A 170 -7.65 -3.65 9.35
CA ARG A 170 -6.21 -3.42 9.30
C ARG A 170 -5.73 -2.53 10.43
N VAL A 171 -6.42 -1.42 10.68
CA VAL A 171 -6.11 -0.51 11.79
C VAL A 171 -6.18 -1.25 13.13
N ARG A 172 -7.23 -2.06 13.35
CA ARG A 172 -7.37 -2.86 14.59
C ARG A 172 -6.28 -3.91 14.74
N GLN A 173 -5.95 -4.63 13.66
CA GLN A 173 -4.90 -5.65 13.67
C GLN A 173 -3.54 -5.03 13.98
N ARG A 174 -3.20 -3.90 13.32
CA ARG A 174 -1.95 -3.17 13.58
C ARG A 174 -1.87 -2.69 15.02
N ALA A 175 -2.93 -2.09 15.55
CA ALA A 175 -2.98 -1.64 16.94
C ALA A 175 -2.81 -2.81 17.92
N GLY A 176 -3.42 -3.97 17.65
CA GLY A 176 -3.25 -5.16 18.48
C GLY A 176 -1.81 -5.70 18.45
N LEU A 177 -1.21 -5.79 17.27
CA LEU A 177 0.19 -6.22 17.13
C LEU A 177 1.14 -5.25 17.85
N GLN A 178 0.93 -3.94 17.71
CA GLN A 178 1.73 -2.94 18.40
C GLN A 178 1.61 -3.08 19.92
N GLN A 179 0.42 -3.31 20.46
CA GLN A 179 0.23 -3.57 21.90
C GLN A 179 0.98 -4.83 22.36
N MET A 180 1.00 -5.89 21.56
CA MET A 180 1.73 -7.12 21.87
C MET A 180 3.25 -6.89 21.85
N MET A 181 3.75 -6.11 20.87
CA MET A 181 5.16 -5.72 20.79
C MET A 181 5.56 -4.91 22.03
N GLU A 182 4.82 -3.84 22.35
CA GLU A 182 5.08 -2.98 23.52
C GLU A 182 5.02 -3.77 24.85
N ALA A 183 4.10 -4.72 24.97
CA ALA A 183 4.03 -5.59 26.14
C ALA A 183 5.25 -6.52 26.26
N SER A 184 5.76 -7.01 25.14
CA SER A 184 6.94 -7.87 25.09
C SER A 184 8.23 -7.10 25.38
N GLU A 185 8.35 -5.88 24.84
CA GLU A 185 9.45 -4.95 25.18
C GLU A 185 9.46 -4.60 26.67
N ARG A 186 8.29 -4.28 27.26
CA ARG A 186 8.20 -4.00 28.70
C ARG A 186 8.58 -5.22 29.57
N ALA A 187 8.40 -6.42 29.04
CA ALA A 187 8.79 -7.66 29.71
C ALA A 187 10.28 -8.01 29.51
N GLY A 188 11.05 -7.18 28.80
CA GLY A 188 12.47 -7.39 28.53
C GLY A 188 12.76 -8.57 27.59
N LEU A 189 11.75 -9.04 26.85
CA LEU A 189 11.89 -10.24 26.00
C LEU A 189 12.80 -10.04 24.78
N TYR A 190 13.16 -8.80 24.47
CA TYR A 190 14.05 -8.43 23.36
C TYR A 190 15.42 -7.90 23.81
N ASP A 191 15.65 -7.71 25.12
CA ASP A 191 16.85 -7.02 25.61
C ASP A 191 18.13 -7.76 25.22
N ALA A 192 18.13 -9.09 25.33
CA ALA A 192 19.25 -9.95 24.94
C ALA A 192 19.48 -9.99 23.42
N GLU A 193 18.43 -9.86 22.61
CA GLU A 193 18.54 -9.86 21.15
C GLU A 193 19.03 -8.52 20.60
N ILE A 194 18.79 -7.41 21.33
CA ILE A 194 19.22 -6.06 20.95
C ILE A 194 20.72 -5.85 21.21
N GLU A 195 21.28 -6.49 22.24
CA GLU A 195 22.71 -6.35 22.61
C GLU A 195 23.66 -6.80 21.48
N ASP A 196 23.31 -7.87 20.76
CA ASP A 196 24.12 -8.45 19.68
C ASP A 196 23.91 -7.77 18.31
N LEU A 197 22.99 -6.81 18.20
CA LEU A 197 22.80 -6.09 16.94
C LEU A 197 23.93 -5.08 16.73
N PRO A 198 24.59 -5.09 15.54
CA PRO A 198 25.64 -4.14 15.23
C PRO A 198 25.08 -2.71 15.28
N LYS A 199 25.49 -1.94 16.30
CA LYS A 199 25.12 -0.53 16.44
C LYS A 199 25.78 0.24 15.30
N ARG A 200 24.97 0.73 14.37
CA ARG A 200 25.45 1.59 13.28
C ARG A 200 25.94 2.90 13.89
N GLN A 201 27.25 3.05 14.09
CA GLN A 201 27.84 4.32 14.44
C GLN A 201 27.56 5.30 13.30
N ARG A 202 26.85 6.39 13.60
CA ARG A 202 26.84 7.55 12.71
C ARG A 202 28.27 8.07 12.72
N HIS A 203 29.00 7.90 11.62
CA HIS A 203 30.22 8.65 11.39
C HIS A 203 29.82 10.12 11.27
N GLU A 204 29.93 10.85 12.38
CA GLU A 204 30.09 12.30 12.33
C GLU A 204 31.44 12.54 11.67
N GLY A 205 31.39 12.93 10.40
CA GLY A 205 32.58 13.35 9.68
C GLY A 205 33.11 14.61 10.33
N GLU A 206 34.20 14.46 11.07
CA GLU A 206 35.12 15.55 11.41
C GLU A 206 35.66 16.11 10.09
N ASN A 207 35.21 17.31 9.73
CA ASN A 207 35.86 18.14 8.72
C ASN A 207 36.98 18.92 9.41
N GLU A 208 38.23 18.60 9.08
CA GLU A 208 39.40 19.44 9.28
C GLU A 208 39.83 20.02 7.93
#